data_AF-A0A1R3L3H7-F1
#
_entry.id   AF-A0A1R3L3H7-F1
#
_cell.length_a   1.000
_cell.length_b   1.000
_cell.length_c   1.000
_cell.angle_alpha   90.00
_cell.angle_beta   90.00
_cell.angle_gamma   90.00
#
_symmetry.space_group_name_H-M   'P 1'
#
loop_
_entity.id
_entity.type
_entity.pdbx_description
1 polymer ?
#
loop_
_entity_poly.entity_id
_entity_poly.type
_entity_poly.pdbx_seq_one_letter_code
_entity_poly.pdbx_strand_id
1 'polypeptide(L)' 'MTTSLMSLTIDELEDKVLDLAEEYEVVDEGSSGFKASVNGEWLNDSFDTEEEAYRALISYLTNK' A
#
# COMPACT_ATOMS: atom_id res chain seq x y z
N MET A 1 -7.96 8.45 -20.61
CA MET A 1 -6.73 7.69 -20.35
C MET A 1 -6.96 6.95 -19.05
N THR A 2 -7.28 5.66 -19.12
CA THR A 2 -7.48 4.82 -17.93
C THR A 2 -6.10 4.35 -17.49
N THR A 3 -5.45 5.08 -16.59
CA THR A 3 -4.18 4.67 -15.98
C THR A 3 -4.47 3.46 -15.10
N SER A 4 -4.38 2.29 -15.72
CA SER A 4 -4.36 1.01 -15.02
C SER A 4 -3.21 1.04 -14.03
N LEU A 5 -3.51 0.91 -12.74
CA LEU A 5 -2.51 0.75 -11.67
C LEU A 5 -1.58 -0.47 -11.87
N MET A 6 -1.81 -1.28 -12.92
CA MET A 6 -1.04 -2.47 -13.31
C MET A 6 0.36 -2.18 -13.89
N SER A 7 0.79 -0.93 -14.03
CA SER A 7 2.15 -0.60 -14.53
C SER A 7 2.91 0.41 -13.67
N LEU A 8 2.38 0.76 -12.50
CA LEU A 8 3.06 1.66 -11.57
C LEU A 8 4.14 0.89 -10.81
N THR A 9 5.32 1.49 -10.69
CA THR A 9 6.39 0.94 -9.83
C THR A 9 6.07 1.15 -8.34
N ILE A 10 6.83 0.48 -7.47
CA ILE A 10 6.70 0.63 -6.01
C ILE A 10 6.85 2.11 -5.60
N ASP A 11 7.87 2.82 -6.10
CA ASP A 11 8.03 4.27 -5.87
C ASP A 11 6.78 5.09 -6.25
N GLU A 12 6.14 4.80 -7.38
CA GLU A 12 4.93 5.54 -7.80
C GLU A 12 3.72 5.20 -6.93
N LEU A 13 3.64 3.98 -6.41
CA LEU A 13 2.60 3.59 -5.47
C LEU A 13 2.84 4.26 -4.11
N GLU A 14 4.09 4.30 -3.66
CA GLU A 14 4.51 4.97 -2.44
C GLU A 14 4.15 6.46 -2.46
N ASP A 15 4.53 7.17 -3.52
CA ASP A 15 4.22 8.59 -3.71
C ASP A 15 2.70 8.85 -3.66
N LYS A 16 1.90 7.96 -4.26
CA LYS A 16 0.44 8.03 -4.18
C LYS A 16 -0.10 7.75 -2.79
N VAL A 17 0.49 6.82 -2.04
CA VAL A 17 0.08 6.58 -0.65
C VAL A 17 0.39 7.81 0.19
N LEU A 18 1.56 8.43 0.01
CA LEU A 18 1.93 9.69 0.67
C LEU A 18 1.01 10.86 0.33
N ASP A 19 0.55 10.95 -0.92
CA ASP A 19 -0.40 11.99 -1.33
C ASP A 19 -1.79 11.78 -0.69
N LEU A 20 -2.18 10.52 -0.49
CA LEU A 20 -3.47 10.13 0.07
C LEU A 20 -3.49 10.02 1.60
N ALA A 21 -2.35 9.72 2.22
CA ALA A 21 -2.19 9.50 3.65
C ALA A 21 -0.96 10.22 4.18
N GLU A 22 -1.13 10.94 5.30
CA GLU A 22 -0.04 11.68 5.94
C GLU A 22 1.01 10.74 6.56
N GLU A 23 0.59 9.56 7.01
CA GLU A 23 1.48 8.56 7.60
C GLU A 23 1.11 7.17 7.07
N TYR A 24 2.09 6.40 6.62
CA TYR A 24 1.96 5.00 6.26
C TYR A 24 3.21 4.25 6.69
N GLU A 25 3.08 2.95 6.93
CA GLU A 25 4.20 2.08 7.26
C GLU A 25 4.03 0.74 6.55
N VAL A 26 5.07 0.28 5.85
CA VAL A 26 5.11 -1.08 5.28
C VAL A 26 6.24 -1.84 5.97
N VAL A 27 5.90 -2.97 6.57
CA VAL A 27 6.83 -3.81 7.34
C VAL A 27 6.86 -5.20 6.73
N ASP A 28 8.06 -5.70 6.45
CA ASP A 28 8.30 -7.09 6.11
C ASP A 28 8.28 -7.96 7.38
N GLU A 29 7.26 -8.82 7.53
CA GLU A 29 7.22 -9.87 8.55
C GLU A 29 7.93 -11.15 8.08
N GLY A 30 8.65 -11.10 6.96
CA GLY A 30 9.48 -12.17 6.43
C GLY A 30 8.66 -13.39 6.00
N SER A 31 8.64 -14.45 6.82
CA SER A 31 7.84 -15.66 6.51
C SER A 31 6.33 -15.45 6.59
N SER A 32 5.89 -14.35 7.21
CA SER A 32 4.47 -13.97 7.30
C SER A 32 4.03 -13.00 6.21
N GLY A 33 4.94 -12.58 5.32
CA GLY A 33 4.68 -11.62 4.25
C GLY A 33 4.85 -10.17 4.71
N PHE A 34 4.26 -9.25 3.96
CA PHE A 34 4.28 -7.81 4.20
C PHE A 34 3.01 -7.37 4.91
N LYS A 35 3.19 -6.44 5.84
CA LYS A 35 2.10 -5.77 6.54
C LYS A 35 2.14 -4.29 6.24
N ALA A 36 0.98 -3.69 6.10
CA ALA A 36 0.87 -2.27 5.84
C ALA A 36 -0.05 -1.60 6.85
N SER A 37 0.32 -0.40 7.27
CA SER A 37 -0.48 0.48 8.12
C SER A 37 -0.59 1.87 7.50
N VAL A 38 -1.67 2.56 7.86
CA VAL A 38 -1.96 3.90 7.34
C VAL A 38 -2.66 4.73 8.40
N ASN A 39 -2.16 5.94 8.66
CA ASN A 39 -2.64 6.84 9.71
C ASN A 39 -2.81 6.15 11.07
N GLY A 40 -1.91 5.21 11.41
CA GLY A 40 -1.97 4.40 12.63
C GLY A 40 -2.98 3.24 12.61
N GLU A 41 -3.69 3.00 11.50
CA GLU A 41 -4.55 1.83 11.30
C GLU A 41 -3.82 0.74 10.51
N TRP A 42 -3.65 -0.44 11.11
CA TRP A 42 -3.09 -1.60 10.41
C TRP A 42 -4.13 -2.23 9.49
N LEU A 43 -3.75 -2.49 8.25
CA LEU A 43 -4.53 -3.36 7.36
C LEU A 43 -4.56 -4.76 7.98
N ASN A 44 -5.74 -5.36 8.05
CA ASN A 44 -5.91 -6.72 8.59
C ASN A 44 -5.55 -7.82 7.59
N ASP A 45 -4.82 -7.44 6.53
CA ASP A 45 -4.44 -8.29 5.41
C ASP A 45 -2.92 -8.41 5.37
N SER A 46 -2.44 -9.59 4.98
CA SER A 46 -1.03 -9.91 4.85
C SER A 46 -0.73 -10.06 3.36
N PHE A 47 0.23 -9.30 2.86
CA PHE A 47 0.54 -9.25 1.44
C PHE A 47 1.75 -10.10 1.12
N ASP A 48 1.74 -10.84 0.02
CA ASP A 48 2.89 -11.64 -0.40
C ASP A 48 4.06 -10.76 -0.88
N THR A 49 3.76 -9.55 -1.36
CA THR A 49 4.74 -8.60 -1.89
C THR A 49 4.50 -7.18 -1.41
N GLU A 50 5.58 -6.40 -1.35
CA GLU A 50 5.54 -4.97 -1.02
C GLU A 50 4.63 -4.17 -1.97
N GLU A 51 4.63 -4.50 -3.28
CA GLU A 51 3.75 -3.87 -4.28
C GLU A 51 2.27 -4.07 -3.95
N GLU A 52 1.88 -5.27 -3.50
CA GLU A 52 0.50 -5.56 -3.09
C GLU A 52 0.11 -4.78 -1.84
N ALA A 53 1.03 -4.64 -0.89
CA ALA A 53 0.81 -3.85 0.31
C ALA A 53 0.51 -2.39 -0.03
N TYR A 54 1.33 -1.78 -0.91
CA TYR A 54 1.10 -0.42 -1.39
C TYR A 54 -0.20 -0.28 -2.19
N ARG A 55 -0.51 -1.21 -3.08
CA ARG A 55 -1.77 -1.19 -3.83
C ARG A 55 -2.99 -1.29 -2.91
N ALA A 56 -2.91 -2.12 -1.88
CA ALA A 56 -3.97 -2.26 -0.90
C ALA A 56 -4.14 -0.98 -0.07
N LEU A 57 -3.05 -0.32 0.33
CA LEU A 57 -3.08 0.99 0.96
C LEU A 57 -3.80 2.03 0.10
N ILE A 58 -3.40 2.18 -1.17
CA ILE A 58 -4.06 3.10 -2.10
C ILE A 58 -5.53 2.74 -2.26
N SER A 59 -5.85 1.46 -2.45
CA SER A 59 -7.22 0.99 -2.62
C SER A 59 -8.07 1.28 -1.38
N TYR A 60 -7.52 1.07 -0.19
CA TYR A 60 -8.16 1.35 1.09
C TYR A 60 -8.42 2.85 1.26
N LEU A 61 -7.43 3.70 0.96
CA LEU A 61 -7.55 5.16 1.01
C LEU A 61 -8.53 5.70 -0.04
N THR A 62 -8.59 5.08 -1.22
CA THR A 62 -9.47 5.52 -2.32
C THR A 62 -10.93 5.07 -2.13
N ASN A 63 -11.18 3.98 -1.40
CA ASN A 63 -12.53 3.44 -1.14
C ASN A 63 -13.14 3.90 0.20
N LYS A 64 -12.44 4.73 0.97
CA LYS A 64 -12.92 5.31 2.25
C LYS A 64 -13.74 6.58 2.00
#